data_AF-A0A0F8ZFI7-F1
#
_entry.id   AF-A0A0F8ZFI7-F1
#
_cell.length_a   1.000
_cell.length_b   1.000
_cell.length_c   1.000
_cell.angle_alpha   90.00
_cell.angle_beta   90.00
_cell.angle_gamma   90.00
#
_symmetry.space_group_name_H-M   'P 1'
#
loop_
_entity.id
_entity.type
_entity.pdbx_description
1 polymer ?
#
loop_
_entity_poly.entity_id
_entity_poly.type
_entity_poly.pdbx_seq_one_letter_code
_entity_poly.pdbx_strand_id
1 'polypeptide(L)' 'MSFVGTTVSGRDIPVAGIESSVGLYINTLPLALDWAESVTIHTQLQSLQQRIAALNSHSGIELASL' A
#
# COMPACT_ATOMS: atom_id res chain seq x y z
N MET A 1 -0.64 11.82 -13.89
CA MET A 1 -0.46 11.50 -12.45
C MET A 1 -1.78 11.63 -11.71
N SER A 2 -2.29 10.53 -11.16
CA SER A 2 -3.48 10.44 -10.30
C SER A 2 -3.09 9.99 -8.90
N PHE A 3 -3.83 10.43 -7.88
CA PHE A 3 -3.63 9.98 -6.50
C PHE A 3 -4.90 9.35 -5.94
N VAL A 4 -4.75 8.20 -5.29
CA VAL A 4 -5.84 7.50 -4.60
C VAL A 4 -5.37 7.04 -3.22
N GLY A 5 -6.29 6.91 -2.26
CA GLY A 5 -5.98 6.30 -0.98
C GLY A 5 -6.06 4.77 -1.06
N THR A 6 -5.08 4.07 -0.50
CA THR A 6 -5.15 2.62 -0.27
C THR A 6 -5.18 2.33 1.23
N THR A 7 -6.12 1.49 1.67
CA THR A 7 -6.26 1.12 3.09
C THR A 7 -5.46 -0.16 3.35
N VAL A 8 -4.58 -0.12 4.35
CA VAL A 8 -3.79 -1.26 4.82
C VAL A 8 -4.19 -1.61 6.24
N SER A 9 -4.04 -2.89 6.62
CA SER A 9 -4.41 -3.37 7.96
C SER A 9 -3.51 -2.81 9.07
N GLY A 10 -2.25 -2.48 8.73
CA GLY A 10 -1.19 -2.08 9.67
C GLY A 10 -0.83 -3.13 10.71
N ARG A 11 -1.19 -4.40 10.46
CA ARG A 11 -0.93 -5.55 11.35
C ARG A 11 0.34 -6.33 11.03
N ASP A 12 1.04 -5.97 9.95
CA ASP A 12 2.26 -6.63 9.49
C ASP A 12 3.52 -6.22 10.28
N ILE A 13 3.36 -5.85 11.56
CA ILE A 13 4.45 -5.48 12.47
C ILE A 13 4.75 -6.65 13.42
N PRO A 14 6.01 -6.83 13.87
CA PRO A 14 6.44 -8.01 14.63
C PRO A 14 5.98 -7.96 16.10
N VAL A 15 4.67 -7.94 16.32
CA VAL A 15 4.01 -7.92 17.63
C VAL A 15 3.22 -9.21 17.81
N ALA A 16 3.56 -9.99 18.83
CA ALA A 16 2.88 -11.24 19.11
C ALA A 16 1.38 -11.00 19.38
N GLY A 17 0.51 -11.74 18.67
CA GLY A 17 -0.95 -11.61 18.82
C GLY A 17 -1.57 -10.39 18.15
N ILE A 18 -0.84 -9.65 17.30
CA ILE A 18 -1.39 -8.49 16.61
C ILE A 18 -2.54 -8.84 15.66
N GLU A 19 -2.55 -10.03 15.07
CA GLU A 19 -3.66 -10.46 14.21
C GLU A 19 -4.99 -10.55 14.96
N SER A 20 -4.96 -10.81 16.27
CA SER A 20 -6.15 -10.95 17.13
C SER A 20 -6.35 -9.78 18.10
N SER A 21 -5.52 -8.74 18.03
CA SER A 21 -5.61 -7.59 18.94
C SER A 21 -6.68 -6.57 18.51
N VAL A 22 -7.33 -5.95 19.50
CA VAL A 22 -8.27 -4.84 19.29
C VAL A 22 -7.52 -3.52 19.46
N GLY A 23 -7.52 -2.68 18.41
CA GLY A 23 -6.80 -1.41 18.39
C GLY A 23 -6.88 -0.73 17.02
N LEU A 24 -6.43 0.53 16.94
CA LEU A 24 -6.40 1.30 15.70
C LEU A 24 -5.09 1.01 14.94
N TYR A 25 -5.12 -0.04 14.11
CA TYR A 25 -3.98 -0.43 13.28
C TYR A 25 -4.17 -0.06 11.80
N ILE A 26 -5.41 0.15 11.35
CA ILE A 26 -5.66 0.50 9.95
C ILE A 26 -5.00 1.83 9.59
N ASN A 27 -4.40 1.89 8.41
CA ASN A 27 -3.76 3.10 7.88
C ASN A 27 -4.18 3.33 6.43
N THR A 28 -4.25 4.58 6.00
CA THR A 28 -4.52 4.94 4.60
C THR A 28 -3.29 5.61 4.01
N LEU A 29 -2.70 4.96 3.01
CA LEU A 29 -1.51 5.47 2.34
C LEU A 29 -1.86 6.08 0.98
N PRO A 30 -1.23 7.20 0.59
CA PRO A 30 -1.38 7.74 -0.75
C PRO A 30 -0.70 6.81 -1.76
N LEU A 31 -1.41 6.50 -2.84
CA LEU A 31 -0.89 5.75 -3.98
C LEU A 31 -0.84 6.68 -5.20
N ALA A 32 0.39 6.98 -5.63
CA ALA A 32 0.65 7.74 -6.85
C ALA A 32 0.62 6.81 -8.07
N LEU A 33 -0.26 7.13 -9.02
CA LEU A 33 -0.47 6.38 -10.24
C LEU A 33 -0.10 7.23 -11.45
N ASP A 34 0.79 6.70 -12.27
CA ASP A 34 1.12 7.30 -13.56
C ASP A 34 0.64 6.39 -14.68
N TRP A 35 -0.30 6.90 -15.47
CA TRP A 35 -0.97 6.16 -16.52
C TRP A 35 -0.33 6.51 -17.85
N ALA A 36 0.45 5.58 -18.40
CA ALA A 36 1.08 5.77 -19.71
C ALA A 36 0.09 5.38 -20.81
N GLU A 37 -0.22 6.31 -21.72
CA GLU A 37 -1.15 6.09 -22.85
C GLU A 37 -0.69 4.98 -23.82
N SER A 38 0.62 4.71 -23.88
CA SER A 38 1.22 3.67 -24.73
C SER A 38 1.19 2.26 -24.13
N VAL A 39 0.66 2.10 -22.90
CA VAL A 39 0.73 0.83 -22.15
C VAL A 39 -0.64 0.18 -22.06
N THR A 40 -0.71 -1.13 -22.32
CA THR A 40 -1.96 -1.88 -22.20
C THR A 40 -2.51 -1.87 -20.78
N ILE A 41 -3.83 -1.96 -20.63
CA ILE A 41 -4.50 -2.05 -19.33
C ILE A 41 -3.93 -3.21 -18.49
N HIS A 42 -3.60 -4.34 -19.12
CA HIS A 42 -3.03 -5.50 -18.43
C HIS A 42 -1.70 -5.15 -17.73
N THR A 43 -0.79 -4.50 -18.45
CA THR A 43 0.51 -4.07 -17.91
C THR A 43 0.33 -2.99 -16.83
N GLN A 44 -0.64 -2.09 -17.00
CA GLN A 44 -0.94 -1.08 -15.98
C GLN A 44 -1.46 -1.73 -14.68
N LEU A 45 -2.34 -2.74 -14.77
CA LEU A 45 -2.83 -3.50 -13.61
C LEU A 45 -1.72 -4.32 -12.94
N GLN A 46 -0.81 -4.92 -13.71
CA GLN A 46 0.35 -5.62 -13.15
C GLN A 46 1.27 -4.68 -12.38
N SER A 47 1.56 -3.50 -12.93
CA SER A 47 2.35 -2.48 -12.24
C SER A 47 1.64 -1.98 -10.97
N LEU A 48 0.33 -1.76 -11.03
CA LEU A 48 -0.48 -1.39 -9.87
C LEU A 48 -0.41 -2.46 -8.76
N GLN A 49 -0.58 -3.73 -9.11
CA GLN A 49 -0.48 -4.85 -8.17
C GLN A 49 0.89 -4.90 -7.49
N GLN A 50 1.98 -4.70 -8.26
CA GLN A 50 3.33 -4.66 -7.72
C GLN A 50 3.53 -3.48 -6.76
N ARG A 51 3.00 -2.30 -7.09
CA ARG A 51 3.06 -1.13 -6.20
C ARG A 51 2.28 -1.35 -4.89
N ILE A 52 1.08 -1.93 -4.96
CA ILE A 52 0.30 -2.26 -3.77
C ILE A 52 1.01 -3.31 -2.92
N ALA A 53 1.58 -4.35 -3.54
CA ALA A 53 2.35 -5.36 -2.82
C ALA A 53 3.60 -4.77 -2.14
N ALA A 54 4.32 -3.88 -2.82
CA ALA A 54 5.45 -3.16 -2.25
C ALA A 54 5.03 -2.24 -1.10
N LEU A 55 3.91 -1.51 -1.23
CA LEU A 55 3.38 -0.71 -0.12
C LEU A 55 3.05 -1.58 1.08
N ASN A 56 2.39 -2.73 0.86
CA ASN A 56 2.06 -3.66 1.93
C ASN A 56 3.31 -4.19 2.64
N SER A 57 4.36 -4.57 1.89
CA SER A 57 5.62 -5.05 2.47
C SER A 57 6.43 -3.98 3.22
N HIS A 58 6.08 -2.70 3.06
CA HIS A 58 6.73 -1.57 3.74
C HIS A 58 5.78 -0.85 4.71
N SER A 59 4.62 -1.44 5.06
CA SER A 59 3.60 -0.83 5.93
C SER A 59 4.07 -0.51 7.35
N GLY A 60 5.26 -1.00 7.75
CA GLY A 60 5.90 -0.71 9.04
C GLY A 60 6.85 0.50 9.04
N ILE A 61 7.04 1.19 7.90
CA ILE A 61 7.91 2.37 7.80
C ILE A 61 7.03 3.63 7.74
N GLU A 62 7.27 4.57 8.64
CA GLU A 62 6.56 5.86 8.69
C GLU A 62 6.76 6.65 7.39
N LEU A 63 5.68 7.11 6.75
CA LEU A 63 5.78 7.98 5.56
C LEU A 63 6.44 9.33 5.86
N ALA A 64 6.54 9.73 7.14
CA ALA A 64 7.21 10.95 7.54
C ALA A 64 8.74 10.89 7.36
N SER A 65 9.32 9.71 7.12
CA SER A 65 10.77 9.54 6.97
C SER A 65 11.27 9.49 5.52
N LEU A 66 10.44 9.83 4.52
CA LEU A 66 10.84 9.94 3.12
C LEU A 66 10.86 11.40 2.65
#